data_AF-A0A9W4SZ16-F1
#
_entry.id   AF-A0A9W4SZ16-F1
#
_cell.length_a   1.000
_cell.length_b   1.000
_cell.length_c   1.000
_cell.angle_alpha   90.00
_cell.angle_beta   90.00
_cell.angle_gamma   90.00
#
_symmetry.space_group_name_H-M   'P 1'
#
loop_
_entity.id
_entity.type
_entity.pdbx_description
1 polymer ?
#
loop_
_entity_poly.entity_id
_entity_poly.type
_entity_poly.pdbx_seq_one_letter_code
_entity_poly.pdbx_strand_id
1 'polypeptide(L)'
;MNNIEAQNYKYTDFPVYYTWNAKLHKWNRRKNATGAIGRLYMVQPIEGKRYYLRILLTHITGATSFDNLKTVNKQICRTFKEACTCLGLLQNDNEWNTCLYEASNMQIGKQLRHLFVMILLMCQTLTPEQLWNTHKLVLCEDILYNTQQLTPSQTIILNDTIENEALNQIEHYLQSNRMSLKNFPHMPILSIQNIHSNFANNNLDQLIYEKRSYDTIYLIKQHSIYNKIIQVINNECENIITLPSDITIHKGTLTNLIDFVYPDLIENSGNANYMVSKAILTPKNINVKIISNIIMRRIPGEVILYPSADLIFKNS
;
A
#
# COMPACT_ATOMS: atom_id res chain seq x y z
N MET A 1 23.72 -41.86 -1.56
CA MET A 1 24.90 -41.24 -2.21
C MET A 1 25.88 -40.86 -1.11
N ASN A 2 26.90 -41.67 -0.84
CA ASN A 2 27.88 -41.42 0.24
C ASN A 2 29.07 -40.59 -0.28
N ASN A 3 28.80 -39.55 -1.06
CA ASN A 3 29.84 -38.62 -1.50
C ASN A 3 29.71 -37.33 -0.68
N ILE A 4 30.59 -37.17 0.32
CA ILE A 4 30.57 -36.08 1.28
C ILE A 4 30.71 -34.72 0.59
N GLU A 5 31.50 -34.62 -0.48
CA GLU A 5 31.64 -33.37 -1.24
C GLU A 5 30.35 -32.97 -1.96
N ALA A 6 29.56 -33.93 -2.43
CA ALA A 6 28.31 -33.66 -3.13
C ALA A 6 27.27 -32.99 -2.22
N GLN A 7 27.39 -33.16 -0.90
CA GLN A 7 26.48 -32.61 0.09
C GLN A 7 26.68 -31.11 0.33
N ASN A 8 27.78 -30.54 -0.17
CA ASN A 8 28.11 -29.12 0.01
C ASN A 8 27.47 -28.21 -1.06
N TYR A 9 26.84 -28.79 -2.09
CA TYR A 9 26.28 -28.01 -3.20
C TYR A 9 24.76 -27.94 -3.12
N LYS A 10 24.23 -26.78 -3.50
CA LYS A 10 22.80 -26.58 -3.74
C LYS A 10 22.40 -27.29 -5.02
N TYR A 11 21.11 -27.57 -5.17
CA TYR A 11 20.61 -28.19 -6.39
C TYR A 11 20.88 -27.33 -7.64
N THR A 12 20.83 -26.00 -7.51
CA THR A 12 21.15 -25.02 -8.58
C THR A 12 22.57 -25.15 -9.10
N ASP A 13 23.51 -25.45 -8.20
CA ASP A 13 24.94 -25.41 -8.45
C ASP A 13 25.46 -26.81 -8.82
N PHE A 14 24.68 -27.84 -8.52
CA PHE A 14 25.03 -29.23 -8.76
C PHE A 14 25.45 -29.53 -10.22
N PRO A 15 24.79 -28.99 -11.26
CA PRO A 15 25.19 -29.22 -12.65
C PRO A 15 26.55 -28.64 -13.04
N VAL A 16 27.07 -27.66 -12.29
CA VAL A 16 28.42 -27.09 -12.47
C VAL A 16 29.50 -28.13 -12.17
N TYR A 17 29.27 -28.96 -11.15
CA TYR A 17 30.25 -29.92 -10.62
C TYR A 17 29.97 -31.37 -11.01
N TYR A 18 28.72 -31.71 -11.29
CA TYR A 18 28.29 -33.08 -11.59
C TYR A 18 27.53 -33.16 -12.91
N THR A 19 27.58 -34.34 -13.54
CA THR A 19 26.81 -34.66 -14.75
C THR A 19 26.05 -35.96 -14.55
N TRP A 20 24.82 -36.02 -15.06
CA TRP A 20 24.00 -37.22 -15.01
C TRP A 20 24.50 -38.27 -16.00
N ASN A 21 24.79 -39.47 -15.52
CA ASN A 21 25.05 -40.63 -16.36
C ASN A 21 23.78 -41.47 -16.45
N ALA A 22 23.08 -41.33 -17.58
CA ALA A 22 21.82 -42.03 -17.82
C ALA A 22 21.95 -43.56 -17.82
N LYS A 23 23.07 -44.11 -18.30
CA LYS A 23 23.28 -45.57 -18.35
C LYS A 23 23.41 -46.19 -16.95
N LEU A 24 24.05 -45.47 -16.04
CA LEU A 24 24.32 -45.94 -14.68
C LEU A 24 23.36 -45.35 -13.64
N HIS A 25 22.37 -44.56 -14.08
CA HIS A 25 21.43 -43.83 -13.23
C HIS A 25 22.10 -43.13 -12.03
N LYS A 26 23.26 -42.50 -12.28
CA LYS A 26 24.04 -41.84 -11.22
C LYS A 26 24.67 -40.54 -11.67
N TRP A 27 24.89 -39.65 -10.71
CA TRP A 27 25.68 -38.44 -10.91
C TRP A 27 27.17 -38.77 -10.80
N ASN A 28 27.95 -38.30 -11.78
CA ASN A 28 29.40 -38.41 -11.79
C ASN A 28 30.02 -37.01 -11.65
N ARG A 29 31.12 -36.90 -10.89
CA ARG A 29 31.90 -35.66 -10.80
C ARG A 29 32.44 -35.32 -12.19
N ARG A 30 32.28 -34.07 -12.62
CA ARG A 30 32.85 -33.58 -13.87
C ARG A 30 34.37 -33.53 -13.74
N LYS A 31 35.06 -33.94 -14.82
CA LYS A 31 36.52 -33.86 -14.90
C LYS A 31 36.99 -32.43 -15.18
N ASN A 32 36.19 -31.65 -15.93
CA ASN A 32 36.43 -30.26 -16.25
C ASN A 32 35.20 -29.43 -15.82
N ALA A 33 35.37 -28.49 -14.88
CA ALA A 33 34.30 -27.60 -14.43
C ALA A 33 34.10 -26.45 -15.43
N THR A 34 33.54 -26.76 -16.59
CA THR A 34 33.23 -25.75 -17.61
C THR A 34 31.81 -25.23 -17.39
N GLY A 35 31.68 -24.01 -16.84
CA GLY A 35 30.50 -23.10 -16.82
C GLY A 35 29.09 -23.65 -17.09
N ALA A 36 28.75 -24.85 -16.62
CA ALA A 36 27.54 -25.55 -17.03
C ALA A 36 26.35 -24.93 -16.31
N ILE A 37 25.44 -24.30 -17.07
CA ILE A 37 24.27 -23.65 -16.51
C ILE A 37 23.16 -24.70 -16.34
N GLY A 38 22.80 -24.96 -15.08
CA GLY A 38 21.62 -25.75 -14.74
C GLY A 38 20.33 -24.99 -15.04
N ARG A 39 19.39 -25.61 -15.75
CA ARG A 39 18.04 -25.06 -15.91
C ARG A 39 17.10 -25.67 -14.89
N LEU A 40 16.46 -24.81 -14.08
CA LEU A 40 15.36 -25.20 -13.20
C LEU A 40 14.04 -24.83 -13.87
N TYR A 41 13.17 -25.82 -14.05
CA TYR A 41 11.81 -25.61 -14.56
C TYR A 41 11.09 -24.54 -13.75
N MET A 42 10.64 -23.48 -14.42
CA MET A 42 9.82 -22.44 -13.80
C MET A 42 8.61 -23.09 -13.11
N VAL A 43 8.35 -22.71 -11.87
CA VAL A 43 7.20 -23.17 -11.09
C VAL A 43 6.52 -21.94 -10.48
N GLN A 44 5.22 -21.80 -10.69
CA GLN A 44 4.42 -20.70 -10.14
C GLN A 44 3.93 -21.02 -8.72
N PRO A 45 3.69 -20.01 -7.86
CA PRO A 45 3.14 -20.23 -6.51
C PRO A 45 1.85 -21.07 -6.48
N ILE A 46 0.99 -20.92 -7.50
CA ILE A 46 -0.27 -21.67 -7.63
C ILE A 46 -0.06 -23.19 -7.76
N GLU A 47 1.14 -23.64 -8.18
CA GLU A 47 1.51 -25.05 -8.23
C GLU A 47 1.86 -25.65 -6.84
N GLY A 48 1.69 -24.87 -5.76
CA GLY A 48 1.63 -25.34 -4.38
C GLY A 48 2.86 -26.14 -3.96
N LYS A 49 2.71 -27.44 -3.67
CA LYS A 49 3.79 -28.31 -3.19
C LYS A 49 5.04 -28.25 -4.08
N ARG A 50 4.86 -28.13 -5.40
CA ARG A 50 5.98 -28.06 -6.36
C ARG A 50 6.76 -26.76 -6.23
N TYR A 51 6.07 -25.66 -5.97
CA TYR A 51 6.68 -24.35 -5.76
C TYR A 51 7.55 -24.35 -4.50
N TYR A 52 6.98 -24.81 -3.38
CA TYR A 52 7.72 -24.90 -2.11
C TYR A 52 8.91 -25.86 -2.20
N LEU A 53 8.74 -27.00 -2.88
CA LEU A 53 9.85 -27.92 -3.12
C LEU A 53 10.98 -27.26 -3.93
N ARG A 54 10.64 -26.51 -4.99
CA ARG A 54 11.63 -25.77 -5.79
C ARG A 54 12.40 -24.79 -4.91
N ILE A 55 11.73 -24.02 -4.05
CA ILE A 55 12.38 -23.10 -3.12
C ILE A 55 13.35 -23.85 -2.19
N LEU A 56 12.92 -24.95 -1.56
CA LEU A 56 13.81 -25.69 -0.67
C LEU A 56 15.06 -26.22 -1.41
N LEU A 57 14.91 -26.69 -2.64
CA LEU A 57 16.03 -27.17 -3.48
C LEU A 57 17.04 -26.07 -3.83
N THR A 58 16.62 -24.80 -3.90
CA THR A 58 17.54 -23.68 -4.16
C THR A 58 18.26 -23.17 -2.92
N HIS A 59 17.82 -23.55 -1.71
CA HIS A 59 18.39 -23.06 -0.45
C HIS A 59 19.11 -24.13 0.37
N ILE A 60 18.67 -25.39 0.31
CA ILE A 60 19.21 -26.50 1.12
C ILE A 60 20.25 -27.28 0.34
N THR A 61 21.39 -27.57 0.98
CA THR A 61 22.47 -28.41 0.44
C THR A 61 22.39 -29.83 0.99
N GLY A 62 22.82 -30.82 0.20
CA GLY A 62 23.06 -32.18 0.69
C GLY A 62 21.86 -32.96 1.18
N ALA A 63 20.64 -32.51 0.88
CA ALA A 63 19.45 -33.26 1.23
C ALA A 63 19.41 -34.60 0.48
N THR A 64 19.28 -35.70 1.23
CA THR A 64 19.23 -37.06 0.67
C THR A 64 17.82 -37.64 0.61
N SER A 65 16.85 -36.95 1.20
CA SER A 65 15.44 -37.33 1.23
C SER A 65 14.54 -36.09 1.30
N PHE A 66 13.24 -36.28 1.03
CA PHE A 66 12.26 -35.21 1.24
C PHE A 66 12.13 -34.80 2.71
N ASP A 67 12.39 -35.71 3.65
CA ASP A 67 12.39 -35.38 5.08
C ASP A 67 13.60 -34.53 5.47
N ASN A 68 14.78 -34.75 4.87
CA ASN A 68 15.92 -33.83 5.02
C ASN A 68 15.57 -32.43 4.52
N LEU A 69 14.88 -32.31 3.38
CA LEU A 69 14.44 -30.99 2.88
C LEU A 69 13.45 -30.29 3.81
N LYS A 70 12.67 -31.03 4.59
CA LYS A 70 11.73 -30.47 5.58
C LYS A 70 12.34 -30.29 6.97
N THR A 71 13.61 -30.65 7.16
CA THR A 71 14.24 -30.57 8.49
C THR A 71 14.75 -29.14 8.73
N VAL A 72 14.16 -28.45 9.69
CA VAL A 72 14.56 -27.11 10.14
C VAL A 72 14.86 -27.19 11.63
N ASN A 73 16.03 -26.69 12.08
CA ASN A 73 16.45 -26.74 13.49
C ASN A 73 16.36 -28.14 14.12
N LYS A 74 16.73 -29.19 13.36
CA LYS A 74 16.65 -30.62 13.75
C LYS A 74 15.23 -31.18 13.97
N GLN A 75 14.19 -30.45 13.59
CA GLN A 75 12.80 -30.92 13.59
C GLN A 75 12.28 -31.06 12.16
N ILE A 76 11.53 -32.13 11.90
CA ILE A 76 10.94 -32.39 10.58
C ILE A 76 9.58 -31.68 10.50
N CYS A 77 9.46 -30.69 9.62
CA CYS A 77 8.18 -30.05 9.31
C CYS A 77 7.23 -31.02 8.59
N ARG A 78 5.91 -30.81 8.74
CA ARG A 78 4.88 -31.66 8.12
C ARG A 78 4.83 -31.45 6.61
N THR A 79 5.04 -30.21 6.16
CA THR A 79 4.93 -29.83 4.74
C THR A 79 6.14 -29.04 4.24
N PHE A 80 6.37 -29.02 2.92
CA PHE A 80 7.39 -28.15 2.31
C PHE A 80 7.10 -26.66 2.55
N LYS A 81 5.82 -26.25 2.57
CA LYS A 81 5.42 -24.88 2.87
C LYS A 81 5.87 -24.47 4.26
N GLU A 82 5.59 -25.30 5.26
CA GLU A 82 5.97 -25.07 6.65
C GLU A 82 7.50 -24.96 6.82
N ALA A 83 8.26 -25.84 6.15
CA ALA A 83 9.72 -25.74 6.14
C ALA A 83 10.21 -24.42 5.53
N CYS A 84 9.64 -23.98 4.40
CA CYS A 84 9.94 -22.67 3.83
C CYS A 84 9.59 -21.52 4.77
N THR A 85 8.45 -21.59 5.47
CA THR A 85 8.02 -20.59 6.46
C THR A 85 9.02 -20.50 7.62
N CYS A 86 9.41 -21.63 8.21
CA CYS A 86 10.37 -21.67 9.31
C CYS A 86 11.76 -21.15 8.92
N LEU A 87 12.16 -21.34 7.65
CA LEU A 87 13.41 -20.81 7.10
C LEU A 87 13.31 -19.33 6.66
N GLY A 88 12.13 -18.70 6.76
CA GLY A 88 11.92 -17.33 6.31
C GLY A 88 12.05 -17.15 4.78
N LEU A 89 11.84 -18.22 4.01
CA LEU A 89 12.00 -18.23 2.55
C LEU A 89 10.72 -17.83 1.79
N LEU A 90 9.59 -17.71 2.50
CA LEU A 90 8.35 -17.22 1.92
C LEU A 90 8.24 -15.72 2.18
N GLN A 91 7.92 -14.96 1.15
CA GLN A 91 7.52 -13.57 1.29
C GLN A 91 6.26 -13.55 2.18
N ASN A 92 6.30 -12.76 3.25
CA ASN A 92 5.12 -12.50 4.08
C ASN A 92 4.47 -11.20 3.58
N ASP A 93 3.16 -11.05 3.78
CA ASP A 93 2.47 -9.81 3.43
C ASP A 93 2.82 -8.67 4.41
N ASN A 94 3.85 -8.82 5.28
CA ASN A 94 4.29 -7.78 6.21
C ASN A 94 4.84 -6.56 5.46
N GLU A 95 5.50 -6.76 4.31
CA GLU A 95 5.99 -5.68 3.47
C GLU A 95 4.83 -4.79 3.00
N TRP A 96 3.72 -5.41 2.59
CA TRP A 96 2.51 -4.70 2.15
C TRP A 96 1.79 -4.02 3.31
N ASN A 97 1.74 -4.67 4.47
CA ASN A 97 1.21 -4.06 5.68
C ASN A 97 2.00 -2.83 6.10
N THR A 98 3.33 -2.92 6.09
CA THR A 98 4.21 -1.79 6.42
C THR A 98 4.06 -0.67 5.38
N CYS A 99 4.03 -1.02 4.09
CA CYS A 99 3.84 -0.07 3.00
C CYS A 99 2.50 0.69 3.13
N LEU A 100 1.38 -0.01 3.33
CA LEU A 100 0.07 0.63 3.50
C LEU A 100 0.00 1.47 4.78
N TYR A 101 0.59 0.98 5.87
CA TYR A 101 0.67 1.74 7.12
C TYR A 101 1.46 3.05 6.93
N GLU A 102 2.64 2.99 6.31
CA GLU A 102 3.44 4.17 6.04
C GLU A 102 2.71 5.16 5.12
N ALA A 103 2.12 4.66 4.03
CA ALA A 103 1.35 5.46 3.09
C ALA A 103 0.15 6.14 3.76
N SER A 104 -0.50 5.49 4.73
CA SER A 104 -1.67 6.06 5.44
C SER A 104 -1.36 7.35 6.20
N ASN A 105 -0.09 7.59 6.54
CA ASN A 105 0.32 8.84 7.19
C ASN A 105 0.35 10.05 6.24
N MET A 106 0.34 9.81 4.93
CA MET A 106 0.58 10.82 3.90
C MET A 106 -0.53 10.87 2.83
N GLN A 107 -1.34 9.82 2.72
CA GLN A 107 -2.32 9.65 1.65
C GLN A 107 -3.74 9.51 2.21
N ILE A 108 -4.73 9.87 1.40
CA ILE A 108 -6.16 9.75 1.71
C ILE A 108 -6.69 8.41 1.16
N GLY A 109 -7.85 7.97 1.64
CA GLY A 109 -8.47 6.68 1.29
C GLY A 109 -8.50 6.37 -0.22
N LYS A 110 -8.83 7.33 -1.10
CA LYS A 110 -8.79 7.13 -2.56
C LYS A 110 -7.40 6.71 -3.08
N GLN A 111 -6.34 7.39 -2.67
CA GLN A 111 -4.97 7.07 -3.06
C GLN A 111 -4.52 5.74 -2.44
N LEU A 112 -4.94 5.45 -1.21
CA LEU A 112 -4.68 4.17 -0.56
C LEU A 112 -5.37 3.01 -1.29
N ARG A 113 -6.62 3.18 -1.78
CA ARG A 113 -7.32 2.18 -2.61
C ARG A 113 -6.57 1.91 -3.91
N HIS A 114 -6.03 2.94 -4.56
CA HIS A 114 -5.16 2.77 -5.73
C HIS A 114 -3.89 1.98 -5.41
N LEU A 115 -3.19 2.32 -4.32
CA LEU A 115 -1.99 1.61 -3.88
C LEU A 115 -2.31 0.14 -3.56
N PHE A 116 -3.43 -0.10 -2.86
CA PHE A 116 -3.93 -1.44 -2.56
C PHE A 116 -4.14 -2.26 -3.84
N VAL A 117 -4.74 -1.68 -4.88
CA VAL A 117 -4.91 -2.34 -6.19
C VAL A 117 -3.57 -2.61 -6.87
N MET A 118 -2.62 -1.68 -6.82
CA MET A 118 -1.28 -1.91 -7.35
C MET A 118 -0.58 -3.08 -6.65
N ILE A 119 -0.71 -3.18 -5.33
CA ILE A 119 -0.20 -4.31 -4.55
C ILE A 119 -0.88 -5.61 -4.99
N LEU A 120 -2.22 -5.64 -5.15
CA LEU A 120 -2.93 -6.83 -5.62
C LEU A 120 -2.46 -7.28 -7.03
N LEU A 121 -2.25 -6.34 -7.95
CA LEU A 121 -1.92 -6.66 -9.34
C LEU A 121 -0.45 -7.03 -9.53
N MET A 122 0.46 -6.31 -8.86
CA MET A 122 1.91 -6.40 -9.09
C MET A 122 2.61 -7.32 -8.09
N CYS A 123 2.01 -7.53 -6.92
CA CYS A 123 2.62 -8.29 -5.85
C CYS A 123 1.84 -9.59 -5.63
N GLN A 124 2.55 -10.71 -5.49
CA GLN A 124 1.94 -12.02 -5.23
C GLN A 124 1.43 -12.12 -3.79
N THR A 125 0.44 -11.30 -3.44
CA THR A 125 -0.17 -11.26 -2.10
C THR A 125 -0.74 -12.64 -1.77
N LEU A 126 -0.31 -13.19 -0.63
CA LEU A 126 -0.74 -14.53 -0.22
C LEU A 126 -2.11 -14.51 0.47
N THR A 127 -2.42 -13.39 1.13
CA THR A 127 -3.61 -13.20 1.97
C THR A 127 -4.26 -11.82 1.74
N PRO A 128 -4.78 -11.54 0.52
CA PRO A 128 -5.34 -10.24 0.18
C PRO A 128 -6.54 -9.84 1.06
N GLU A 129 -7.36 -10.81 1.50
CA GLU A 129 -8.46 -10.57 2.46
C GLU A 129 -7.95 -10.06 3.82
N GLN A 130 -6.88 -10.65 4.34
CA GLN A 130 -6.30 -10.21 5.61
C GLN A 130 -5.72 -8.81 5.48
N LEU A 131 -5.08 -8.51 4.35
CA LEU A 131 -4.57 -7.18 4.03
C LEU A 131 -5.71 -6.16 3.95
N TRP A 132 -6.82 -6.49 3.28
CA TRP A 132 -8.04 -5.66 3.26
C TRP A 132 -8.56 -5.42 4.67
N ASN A 133 -8.82 -6.48 5.44
CA ASN A 133 -9.41 -6.38 6.78
C ASN A 133 -8.54 -5.57 7.76
N THR A 134 -7.22 -5.62 7.58
CA THR A 134 -6.27 -4.84 8.40
C THR A 134 -6.34 -3.35 8.08
N HIS A 135 -6.51 -2.97 6.81
CA HIS A 135 -6.41 -1.57 6.35
C HIS A 135 -7.75 -0.94 5.94
N LYS A 136 -8.87 -1.66 5.99
CA LYS A 136 -10.17 -1.17 5.49
C LYS A 136 -10.62 0.15 6.12
N LEU A 137 -10.28 0.40 7.38
CA LEU A 137 -10.61 1.68 8.06
C LEU A 137 -9.96 2.88 7.35
N VAL A 138 -8.65 2.81 7.08
CA VAL A 138 -7.93 3.89 6.39
C VAL A 138 -8.28 3.93 4.90
N LEU A 139 -8.60 2.78 4.31
CA LEU A 139 -9.06 2.70 2.92
C LEU A 139 -10.45 3.30 2.72
N CYS A 140 -11.28 3.38 3.75
CA CYS A 140 -12.65 3.91 3.68
C CYS A 140 -12.79 5.33 4.25
N GLU A 141 -11.71 5.93 4.77
CA GLU A 141 -11.75 7.18 5.54
C GLU A 141 -12.42 8.34 4.79
N ASP A 142 -12.10 8.53 3.50
CA ASP A 142 -12.68 9.59 2.68
C ASP A 142 -14.17 9.36 2.39
N ILE A 143 -14.58 8.11 2.17
CA ILE A 143 -15.98 7.75 1.93
C ILE A 143 -16.79 7.97 3.22
N LEU A 144 -16.25 7.57 4.37
CA LEU A 144 -16.82 7.84 5.69
C LEU A 144 -17.03 9.34 5.90
N TYR A 145 -15.97 10.12 5.68
CA TYR A 145 -16.00 11.57 5.84
C TYR A 145 -17.06 12.22 4.93
N ASN A 146 -17.07 11.87 3.65
CA ASN A 146 -18.02 12.44 2.70
C ASN A 146 -19.48 12.08 3.02
N THR A 147 -19.72 10.86 3.48
CA THR A 147 -21.08 10.41 3.86
C THR A 147 -21.57 11.14 5.11
N GLN A 148 -20.69 11.37 6.10
CA GLN A 148 -21.00 12.18 7.28
C GLN A 148 -21.32 13.64 6.93
N GLN A 149 -20.62 14.25 5.96
CA GLN A 149 -20.93 15.61 5.51
C GLN A 149 -22.33 15.73 4.89
N LEU A 150 -22.81 14.68 4.21
CA LEU A 150 -24.12 14.66 3.57
C LEU A 150 -25.26 14.37 4.54
N THR A 151 -24.98 13.75 5.70
CA THR A 151 -25.98 13.39 6.72
C THR A 151 -25.52 13.77 8.12
N PRO A 152 -25.49 15.08 8.45
CA PRO A 152 -24.92 15.57 9.72
C PRO A 152 -25.66 15.07 10.97
N SER A 153 -26.91 14.64 10.82
CA SER A 153 -27.80 14.24 11.92
C SER A 153 -27.57 12.81 12.42
N GLN A 154 -26.73 12.02 11.75
CA GLN A 154 -26.46 10.62 12.11
C GLN A 154 -24.95 10.37 12.23
N THR A 155 -24.53 9.77 13.34
CA THR A 155 -23.17 9.24 13.48
C THR A 155 -23.03 8.01 12.58
N ILE A 156 -22.40 8.18 11.43
CA ILE A 156 -22.10 7.08 10.52
C ILE A 156 -20.78 6.43 10.93
N ILE A 157 -20.86 5.16 11.32
CA ILE A 157 -19.70 4.27 11.53
C ILE A 157 -19.41 3.48 10.25
N LEU A 158 -18.22 2.86 10.18
CA LEU A 158 -17.93 1.91 9.11
C LEU A 158 -18.98 0.80 9.11
N ASN A 159 -19.66 0.66 7.98
CA ASN A 159 -20.74 -0.29 7.78
C ASN A 159 -20.59 -0.94 6.40
N ASP A 160 -21.43 -1.93 6.12
CA ASP A 160 -21.38 -2.68 4.87
C ASP A 160 -21.58 -1.78 3.65
N THR A 161 -22.35 -0.69 3.74
CA THR A 161 -22.57 0.18 2.57
C THR A 161 -21.31 0.94 2.18
N ILE A 162 -20.55 1.41 3.16
CA ILE A 162 -19.27 2.11 2.94
C ILE A 162 -18.19 1.14 2.49
N GLU A 163 -18.11 -0.03 3.12
CA GLU A 163 -17.17 -1.08 2.67
C GLU A 163 -17.49 -1.49 1.22
N ASN A 164 -18.77 -1.66 0.87
CA ASN A 164 -19.18 -1.96 -0.50
C ASN A 164 -18.84 -0.84 -1.48
N GLU A 165 -18.97 0.43 -1.10
CA GLU A 165 -18.57 1.55 -1.96
C GLU A 165 -17.06 1.56 -2.21
N ALA A 166 -16.25 1.33 -1.17
CA ALA A 166 -14.80 1.21 -1.31
C ALA A 166 -14.40 0.01 -2.20
N LEU A 167 -15.05 -1.14 -2.00
CA LEU A 167 -14.84 -2.35 -2.81
C LEU A 167 -15.27 -2.13 -4.26
N ASN A 168 -16.33 -1.36 -4.51
CA ASN A 168 -16.78 -1.02 -5.86
C ASN A 168 -15.73 -0.15 -6.61
N GLN A 169 -15.14 0.82 -5.91
CA GLN A 169 -14.04 1.60 -6.48
C GLN A 169 -12.80 0.75 -6.76
N ILE A 170 -12.46 -0.19 -5.85
CA ILE A 170 -11.38 -1.16 -6.06
C ILE A 170 -11.66 -2.05 -7.26
N GLU A 171 -12.89 -2.57 -7.40
CA GLU A 171 -13.32 -3.39 -8.53
C GLU A 171 -13.14 -2.61 -9.86
N HIS A 172 -13.52 -1.34 -9.92
CA HIS A 172 -13.33 -0.50 -11.10
C HIS A 172 -11.83 -0.36 -11.49
N TYR A 173 -10.95 -0.17 -10.52
CA TYR A 173 -9.50 -0.10 -10.77
C TYR A 173 -8.93 -1.45 -11.26
N LEU A 174 -9.45 -2.57 -10.74
CA LEU A 174 -9.07 -3.91 -11.20
C LEU A 174 -9.56 -4.19 -12.61
N GLN A 175 -10.78 -3.78 -12.95
CA GLN A 175 -11.38 -3.97 -14.28
C GLN A 175 -10.58 -3.27 -15.38
N SER A 176 -9.99 -2.11 -15.07
CA SER A 176 -9.06 -1.41 -15.97
C SER A 176 -7.84 -2.27 -16.34
N ASN A 177 -7.50 -3.26 -15.51
CA ASN A 177 -6.43 -4.25 -15.71
C ASN A 177 -6.97 -5.64 -16.08
N ARG A 178 -8.24 -5.74 -16.52
CA ARG A 178 -8.94 -7.00 -16.87
C ARG A 178 -8.99 -8.02 -15.73
N MET A 179 -8.91 -7.55 -14.49
CA MET A 179 -9.00 -8.35 -13.27
C MET A 179 -10.29 -7.98 -12.52
N SER A 180 -10.70 -8.81 -11.58
CA SER A 180 -11.84 -8.60 -10.67
C SER A 180 -11.45 -9.04 -9.26
N LEU A 181 -12.13 -8.53 -8.24
CA LEU A 181 -12.00 -9.00 -6.86
C LEU A 181 -12.17 -10.52 -6.75
N LYS A 182 -12.99 -11.13 -7.64
CA LYS A 182 -13.19 -12.58 -7.73
C LYS A 182 -11.92 -13.37 -8.09
N ASN A 183 -10.92 -12.72 -8.69
CA ASN A 183 -9.65 -13.34 -9.03
C ASN A 183 -8.71 -13.46 -7.82
N PHE A 184 -9.04 -12.86 -6.69
CA PHE A 184 -8.24 -12.87 -5.48
C PHE A 184 -8.88 -13.77 -4.41
N PRO A 185 -8.09 -14.65 -3.76
CA PRO A 185 -8.63 -15.61 -2.80
C PRO A 185 -9.25 -14.91 -1.59
N HIS A 186 -10.49 -15.30 -1.27
CA HIS A 186 -11.25 -14.84 -0.10
C HIS A 186 -11.54 -13.33 -0.01
N MET A 187 -11.33 -12.57 -1.08
CA MET A 187 -11.73 -11.15 -1.08
C MET A 187 -13.26 -11.02 -1.03
N PRO A 188 -13.81 -9.97 -0.38
CA PRO A 188 -15.23 -9.69 -0.37
C PRO A 188 -15.75 -9.47 -1.80
N ILE A 189 -16.87 -10.11 -2.14
CA ILE A 189 -17.50 -10.00 -3.46
C ILE A 189 -18.74 -9.13 -3.32
N LEU A 190 -18.85 -8.11 -4.19
CA LEU A 190 -20.04 -7.26 -4.27
C LEU A 190 -21.27 -8.09 -4.67
N SER A 191 -22.35 -8.02 -3.89
CA SER A 191 -23.60 -8.69 -4.22
C SER A 191 -24.27 -8.05 -5.45
N ILE A 192 -24.85 -8.89 -6.32
CA ILE A 192 -25.38 -8.50 -7.64
C ILE A 192 -26.50 -7.42 -7.56
N GLN A 193 -27.14 -7.27 -6.40
CA GLN A 193 -28.17 -6.26 -6.17
C GLN A 193 -27.63 -4.82 -6.18
N ASN A 194 -26.37 -4.59 -5.79
CA ASN A 194 -25.76 -3.26 -5.75
C ASN A 194 -25.12 -2.83 -7.08
N ILE A 195 -24.96 -3.78 -8.02
CA ILE A 195 -24.44 -3.52 -9.36
C ILE A 195 -25.47 -2.70 -10.15
N HIS A 196 -26.76 -3.02 -10.06
CA HIS A 196 -27.78 -2.42 -10.94
C HIS A 196 -28.29 -1.04 -10.50
N SER A 197 -28.17 -0.66 -9.22
CA SER A 197 -28.64 0.65 -8.73
C SER A 197 -27.68 1.81 -9.03
N ASN A 198 -26.40 1.54 -9.28
CA ASN A 198 -25.36 2.57 -9.35
C ASN A 198 -24.90 2.94 -10.77
N PHE A 199 -25.18 2.14 -11.82
CA PHE A 199 -24.79 2.50 -13.19
C PHE A 199 -25.55 3.69 -13.79
N ALA A 200 -26.75 4.02 -13.27
CA ALA A 200 -27.55 5.12 -13.80
C ALA A 200 -27.18 6.49 -13.22
N ASN A 201 -26.64 6.56 -11.99
CA ASN A 201 -26.35 7.83 -11.30
C ASN A 201 -24.85 8.16 -11.19
N ASN A 202 -23.96 7.16 -11.33
CA ASN A 202 -22.53 7.38 -11.08
C ASN A 202 -21.81 8.18 -12.16
N ASN A 203 -22.25 8.26 -13.41
CA ASN A 203 -21.49 9.03 -14.41
C ASN A 203 -21.56 10.54 -14.19
N LEU A 204 -22.65 11.06 -13.62
CA LEU A 204 -22.77 12.49 -13.29
C LEU A 204 -22.06 12.80 -11.97
N ASP A 205 -22.23 11.95 -10.96
CA ASP A 205 -21.58 12.11 -9.66
C ASP A 205 -20.08 11.82 -9.71
N GLN A 206 -19.59 10.96 -10.59
CA GLN A 206 -18.15 10.68 -10.75
C GLN A 206 -17.42 11.81 -11.46
N LEU A 207 -18.04 12.49 -12.44
CA LEU A 207 -17.47 13.69 -13.05
C LEU A 207 -17.49 14.89 -12.07
N ILE A 208 -18.52 15.00 -11.24
CA ILE A 208 -18.62 16.04 -10.19
C ILE A 208 -17.67 15.72 -9.03
N TYR A 209 -17.53 14.46 -8.62
CA TYR A 209 -16.63 14.00 -7.57
C TYR A 209 -15.17 14.01 -8.05
N GLU A 210 -14.87 13.67 -9.30
CA GLU A 210 -13.55 13.84 -9.88
C GLU A 210 -13.18 15.33 -9.97
N LYS A 211 -14.09 16.20 -10.45
CA LYS A 211 -13.90 17.66 -10.42
C LYS A 211 -13.79 18.26 -9.02
N ARG A 212 -14.39 17.65 -7.99
CA ARG A 212 -14.27 18.07 -6.58
C ARG A 212 -13.06 17.44 -5.87
N SER A 213 -12.58 16.30 -6.33
CA SER A 213 -11.41 15.60 -5.78
C SER A 213 -10.09 16.18 -6.30
N TYR A 214 -10.12 16.81 -7.47
CA TYR A 214 -9.08 17.74 -7.88
C TYR A 214 -9.55 19.15 -7.52
N ASP A 215 -9.08 19.66 -6.40
CA ASP A 215 -9.26 21.08 -6.11
C ASP A 215 -8.56 21.85 -7.25
N THR A 216 -9.35 22.35 -8.20
CA THR A 216 -8.81 22.92 -9.44
C THR A 216 -7.99 24.17 -9.12
N ILE A 217 -8.34 24.84 -8.01
CA ILE A 217 -7.60 25.94 -7.41
C ILE A 217 -6.26 25.45 -6.86
N TYR A 218 -6.21 24.28 -6.23
CA TYR A 218 -4.97 23.64 -5.76
C TYR A 218 -4.01 23.34 -6.92
N LEU A 219 -4.48 22.74 -8.01
CA LEU A 219 -3.64 22.46 -9.18
C LEU A 219 -3.11 23.74 -9.84
N ILE A 220 -3.94 24.79 -9.93
CA ILE A 220 -3.52 26.10 -10.43
C ILE A 220 -2.46 26.73 -9.51
N LYS A 221 -2.62 26.62 -8.19
CA LYS A 221 -1.63 27.10 -7.21
C LYS A 221 -0.32 26.30 -7.27
N GLN A 222 -0.39 24.98 -7.31
CA GLN A 222 0.79 24.11 -7.46
C GLN A 222 1.51 24.39 -8.78
N HIS A 223 0.78 24.58 -9.88
CA HIS A 223 1.36 24.93 -11.18
C HIS A 223 1.99 26.33 -11.18
N SER A 224 1.39 27.30 -10.49
CA SER A 224 1.98 28.64 -10.29
C SER A 224 3.27 28.58 -9.48
N ILE A 225 3.31 27.79 -8.39
CA ILE A 225 4.51 27.59 -7.58
C ILE A 225 5.58 26.85 -8.37
N TYR A 226 5.21 25.79 -9.09
CA TYR A 226 6.11 25.05 -9.97
C TYR A 226 6.74 25.96 -11.03
N ASN A 227 5.94 26.79 -11.70
CA ASN A 227 6.45 27.72 -12.71
C ASN A 227 7.40 28.76 -12.09
N LYS A 228 7.11 29.27 -10.88
CA LYS A 228 8.05 30.14 -10.14
C LYS A 228 9.36 29.42 -9.82
N ILE A 229 9.30 28.16 -9.37
CA ILE A 229 10.50 27.35 -9.06
C ILE A 229 11.32 27.06 -10.32
N ILE A 230 10.67 26.66 -11.42
CA ILE A 230 11.33 26.42 -12.71
C ILE A 230 11.94 27.72 -13.27
N GLN A 231 11.26 28.85 -13.11
CA GLN A 231 11.81 30.15 -13.49
C GLN A 231 13.07 30.49 -12.67
N VAL A 232 13.09 30.22 -11.37
CA VAL A 232 14.28 30.40 -10.51
C VAL A 232 15.41 29.44 -10.91
N ILE A 233 15.09 28.17 -11.21
CA ILE A 233 16.07 27.18 -11.68
C ILE A 233 16.69 27.57 -13.04
N ASN A 234 15.88 28.16 -13.92
CA ASN A 234 16.32 28.53 -15.26
C ASN A 234 17.06 29.89 -15.31
N ASN A 235 16.93 30.75 -14.30
CA ASN A 235 17.35 32.15 -14.41
C ASN A 235 18.71 32.52 -13.82
N GLU A 236 19.43 31.75 -12.99
CA GLU A 236 20.84 32.09 -12.73
C GLU A 236 21.76 31.03 -12.09
N CYS A 237 23.05 31.30 -12.32
CA CYS A 237 24.24 30.50 -12.14
C CYS A 237 24.77 30.50 -10.70
N GLU A 238 24.47 29.47 -9.91
CA GLU A 238 25.30 28.96 -8.81
C GLU A 238 24.56 27.76 -8.19
N ASN A 239 25.27 26.82 -7.58
CA ASN A 239 24.70 25.57 -7.01
C ASN A 239 23.74 25.80 -5.81
N ILE A 240 23.11 26.97 -5.67
CA ILE A 240 22.25 27.36 -4.56
C ILE A 240 20.95 27.93 -5.11
N ILE A 241 19.85 27.20 -4.92
CA ILE A 241 18.50 27.66 -5.28
C ILE A 241 17.96 28.54 -4.14
N THR A 242 17.84 29.84 -4.37
CA THR A 242 17.16 30.76 -3.43
C THR A 242 15.69 30.89 -3.78
N LEU A 243 14.81 30.32 -2.96
CA LEU A 243 13.37 30.49 -3.10
C LEU A 243 12.96 31.93 -2.71
N PRO A 244 12.02 32.56 -3.43
CA PRO A 244 11.62 33.93 -3.14
C PRO A 244 10.88 34.08 -1.80
N SER A 245 11.01 35.26 -1.19
CA SER A 245 10.55 35.56 0.17
C SER A 245 9.01 35.55 0.32
N ASP A 246 8.28 35.65 -0.79
CA ASP A 246 6.82 35.61 -0.84
C ASP A 246 6.24 34.20 -0.66
N ILE A 247 7.08 33.16 -0.74
CA ILE A 247 6.71 31.76 -0.54
C ILE A 247 7.54 31.07 0.55
N THR A 248 8.42 31.81 1.24
CA THR A 248 9.30 31.27 2.27
C THR A 248 9.21 32.03 3.58
N ILE A 249 9.17 31.28 4.67
CA ILE A 249 9.32 31.81 6.03
C ILE A 249 10.69 31.34 6.52
N HIS A 250 11.67 32.24 6.53
CA HIS A 250 13.08 31.89 6.75
C HIS A 250 13.39 31.41 8.18
N LYS A 251 12.58 31.80 9.18
CA LYS A 251 12.58 31.31 10.58
C LYS A 251 11.24 31.69 11.23
N GLY A 252 10.57 30.74 11.87
CA GLY A 252 9.31 31.01 12.55
C GLY A 252 8.72 29.77 13.23
N THR A 253 7.75 29.99 14.11
CA THR A 253 6.94 28.93 14.73
C THR A 253 5.73 28.59 13.84
N LEU A 254 5.01 27.49 14.12
CA LEU A 254 3.75 27.17 13.45
C LEU A 254 2.74 28.34 13.46
N THR A 255 2.77 29.15 14.52
CA THR A 255 1.97 30.35 14.66
C THR A 255 2.27 31.37 13.55
N ASN A 256 3.55 31.62 13.27
CA ASN A 256 3.96 32.56 12.23
C ASN A 256 3.51 32.09 10.84
N LEU A 257 3.50 30.78 10.58
CA LEU A 257 2.95 30.20 9.36
C LEU A 257 1.45 30.42 9.23
N ILE A 258 0.71 30.23 10.33
CA ILE A 258 -0.74 30.47 10.35
C ILE A 258 -1.05 31.94 10.07
N ASP A 259 -0.36 32.87 10.74
CA ASP A 259 -0.55 34.31 10.55
C ASP A 259 -0.20 34.76 9.12
N PHE A 260 0.83 34.16 8.53
CA PHE A 260 1.22 34.41 7.15
C PHE A 260 0.15 33.97 6.14
N VAL A 261 -0.44 32.78 6.33
CA VAL A 261 -1.45 32.24 5.41
C VAL A 261 -2.83 32.85 5.66
N TYR A 262 -3.21 33.05 6.91
CA TYR A 262 -4.47 33.61 7.38
C TYR A 262 -4.27 34.94 8.13
N PRO A 263 -3.95 36.04 7.42
CA PRO A 263 -3.87 37.36 8.04
C PRO A 263 -5.27 37.78 8.56
N ASP A 264 -5.32 38.30 9.79
CA ASP A 264 -6.57 38.74 10.42
C ASP A 264 -7.63 37.62 10.56
N LEU A 265 -7.16 36.41 10.92
CA LEU A 265 -7.99 35.20 11.08
C LEU A 265 -9.22 35.41 11.96
N ILE A 266 -9.08 36.19 13.04
CA ILE A 266 -10.17 36.43 14.01
C ILE A 266 -11.31 37.21 13.33
N GLU A 267 -10.98 38.29 12.62
CA GLU A 267 -11.96 39.15 11.95
C GLU A 267 -12.66 38.44 10.79
N ASN A 268 -11.94 37.56 10.10
CA ASN A 268 -12.44 36.83 8.94
C ASN A 268 -13.00 35.44 9.27
N SER A 269 -13.07 35.07 10.56
CA SER A 269 -13.48 33.74 10.99
C SER A 269 -14.92 33.37 10.57
N GLY A 270 -15.81 34.36 10.40
CA GLY A 270 -17.17 34.16 9.89
C GLY A 270 -17.28 34.16 8.35
N ASN A 271 -16.19 34.41 7.61
CA ASN A 271 -16.21 34.50 6.16
C ASN A 271 -15.78 33.16 5.53
N ALA A 272 -16.77 32.36 5.10
CA ALA A 272 -16.52 31.06 4.47
C ALA A 272 -15.62 31.14 3.21
N ASN A 273 -15.80 32.18 2.38
CA ASN A 273 -15.00 32.35 1.16
C ASN A 273 -13.53 32.64 1.49
N TYR A 274 -13.27 33.43 2.52
CA TYR A 274 -11.92 33.68 3.01
C TYR A 274 -11.25 32.38 3.46
N MET A 275 -11.94 31.58 4.28
CA MET A 275 -11.41 30.34 4.85
C MET A 275 -11.12 29.29 3.76
N VAL A 276 -12.02 29.11 2.80
CA VAL A 276 -11.88 28.12 1.72
C VAL A 276 -10.83 28.54 0.68
N SER A 277 -10.60 29.85 0.49
CA SER A 277 -9.61 30.34 -0.49
C SER A 277 -8.15 30.07 -0.11
N LYS A 278 -7.90 29.65 1.13
CA LYS A 278 -6.57 29.50 1.75
C LYS A 278 -6.39 28.07 2.24
N ALA A 279 -5.17 27.55 2.13
CA ALA A 279 -4.84 26.21 2.57
C ALA A 279 -3.40 26.15 3.08
N ILE A 280 -3.18 25.45 4.19
CA ILE A 280 -1.85 25.07 4.66
C ILE A 280 -1.65 23.60 4.32
N LEU A 281 -0.63 23.33 3.51
CA LEU A 281 -0.29 21.98 3.09
C LEU A 281 0.84 21.44 3.93
N THR A 282 0.68 20.20 4.38
CA THR A 282 1.74 19.50 5.10
C THR A 282 1.92 18.10 4.55
N PRO A 283 3.14 17.57 4.56
CA PRO A 283 3.42 16.23 4.04
C PRO A 283 2.87 15.09 4.91
N LYS A 284 2.46 15.37 6.16
CA LYS A 284 1.98 14.35 7.11
C LYS A 284 0.66 14.75 7.76
N ASN A 285 -0.29 13.83 7.84
CA ASN A 285 -1.59 14.06 8.47
C ASN A 285 -1.49 14.41 9.97
N ILE A 286 -0.44 13.94 10.67
CA ILE A 286 -0.20 14.34 12.07
C ILE A 286 0.04 15.86 12.21
N ASN A 287 0.72 16.47 11.25
CA ASN A 287 0.98 17.90 11.25
C ASN A 287 -0.29 18.69 10.93
N VAL A 288 -1.17 18.16 10.06
CA VAL A 288 -2.51 18.72 9.80
C VAL A 288 -3.28 18.82 11.11
N LYS A 289 -3.35 17.74 11.91
CA LYS A 289 -4.08 17.74 13.20
C LYS A 289 -3.55 18.81 14.16
N ILE A 290 -2.23 18.96 14.26
CA ILE A 290 -1.60 19.96 15.14
C ILE A 290 -1.96 21.38 14.68
N ILE A 291 -1.85 21.67 13.38
CA ILE A 291 -2.14 23.00 12.82
C ILE A 291 -3.63 23.33 12.97
N SER A 292 -4.52 22.41 12.62
CA SER A 292 -5.97 22.60 12.74
C SER A 292 -6.38 22.90 14.18
N ASN A 293 -5.80 22.21 15.17
CA ASN A 293 -6.08 22.49 16.57
C ASN A 293 -5.62 23.90 17.01
N ILE A 294 -4.51 24.40 16.48
CA ILE A 294 -4.04 25.77 16.78
C ILE A 294 -4.97 26.81 16.14
N ILE A 295 -5.41 26.59 14.90
CA ILE A 295 -6.36 27.47 14.20
C ILE A 295 -7.71 27.49 14.95
N MET A 296 -8.26 26.32 15.29
CA MET A 296 -9.55 26.22 16.00
C MET A 296 -9.53 26.93 17.34
N ARG A 297 -8.41 26.90 18.07
CA ARG A 297 -8.26 27.62 19.36
C ARG A 297 -8.22 29.14 19.23
N ARG A 298 -7.93 29.68 18.05
CA ARG A 298 -7.87 31.13 17.80
C ARG A 298 -9.18 31.72 17.34
N ILE A 299 -10.07 30.90 16.78
CA ILE A 299 -11.37 31.35 16.31
C ILE A 299 -12.26 31.62 17.53
N PRO A 300 -12.86 32.82 17.64
CA PRO A 300 -13.77 33.12 18.74
C PRO A 300 -15.07 32.32 18.61
N GLY A 301 -15.48 31.65 19.69
CA GLY A 301 -16.70 30.84 19.71
C GLY A 301 -16.65 29.74 20.76
N GLU A 302 -17.78 29.06 20.95
CA GLU A 302 -17.86 27.92 21.86
C GLU A 302 -17.32 26.67 21.16
N VAL A 303 -16.37 25.98 21.81
CA VAL A 303 -15.78 24.75 21.25
C VAL A 303 -16.75 23.60 21.50
N ILE A 304 -17.35 23.08 20.43
CA ILE A 304 -18.18 21.89 20.49
C ILE A 304 -17.30 20.68 20.17
N LEU A 305 -17.10 19.82 21.18
CA LEU A 305 -16.37 18.57 21.04
C LEU A 305 -17.33 17.47 20.59
N TYR A 306 -17.03 16.85 19.45
CA TYR A 306 -17.74 15.68 18.94
C TYR A 306 -16.86 14.43 19.13
N PRO A 307 -16.98 13.71 20.26
CA PRO A 307 -16.19 12.51 20.49
C PRO A 307 -16.62 11.39 19.53
N SER A 308 -15.64 10.66 18.97
CA SER A 308 -15.89 9.40 18.27
C SER A 308 -16.26 8.31 19.29
N ALA A 309 -17.32 7.54 19.02
CA ALA A 309 -17.72 6.43 19.87
C ALA A 309 -17.09 5.12 19.36
N ASP A 310 -16.01 4.67 20.00
CA ASP A 310 -15.36 3.38 19.71
C ASP A 310 -15.88 2.31 20.69
N LEU A 311 -16.84 1.47 20.27
CA LEU A 311 -17.30 0.33 21.07
C LEU A 311 -16.75 -0.99 20.51
N ILE A 312 -15.83 -1.62 21.26
CA ILE A 312 -15.33 -2.96 20.99
C ILE A 312 -16.30 -3.97 21.61
N PHE A 313 -17.18 -4.57 20.80
CA PHE A 313 -17.96 -5.73 21.24
C PHE A 313 -17.02 -6.95 21.37
N LYS A 314 -16.68 -7.32 22.61
CA LYS A 314 -16.19 -8.66 22.92
C LYS A 314 -17.40 -9.59 22.96
N ASN A 315 -17.62 -10.36 21.89
CA ASN A 315 -18.58 -11.45 21.92
C ASN A 315 -17.92 -12.67 22.59
N SER A 316 -18.43 -12.99 23.78
CA SER A 316 -18.22 -14.24 24.54
C SER A 316 -19.07 -15.37 23.99
#